data_AF-A0A520W4T3-F1
#
_entry.id   AF-A0A520W4T3-F1
#
_cell.length_a   1.000
_cell.length_b   1.000
_cell.length_c   1.000
_cell.angle_alpha   90.00
_cell.angle_beta   90.00
_cell.angle_gamma   90.00
#
_symmetry.space_group_name_H-M   'P 1'
#
loop_
_entity.id
_entity.type
_entity.pdbx_description
1 polymer ?
#
loop_
_entity_poly.entity_id
_entity_poly.type
_entity_poly.pdbx_seq_one_letter_code
_entity_poly.pdbx_strand_id
1 'polypeptide(L)' 'DGDALVIVEVTTRQSLAFGTPVQAVTRRKIRQLRSLALAWLDARSIHAPSLRFDVISVTILPAGQPVVEHLRAV' A
#
# COMPACT_ATOMS: atom_id res chain seq x y z
N ASP A 1 6.21 -3.62 -14.05
CA ASP A 1 4.98 -4.20 -13.49
C ASP A 1 4.36 -5.12 -14.54
N GLY A 2 3.79 -6.26 -14.13
CA GLY A 2 3.17 -7.27 -15.02
C GLY A 2 1.69 -7.45 -14.69
N ASP A 3 1.12 -8.66 -14.83
CA ASP A 3 -0.29 -8.97 -14.57
C ASP A 3 -0.68 -9.04 -13.07
N ALA A 4 -0.04 -8.22 -12.24
CA ALA A 4 -0.33 -8.18 -10.81
C ALA A 4 -1.47 -7.19 -10.53
N LEU A 5 -2.48 -7.61 -9.77
CA LEU A 5 -3.32 -6.66 -9.06
C LEU A 5 -2.47 -6.06 -7.93
N VAL A 6 -2.21 -4.76 -7.98
CA VAL A 6 -1.45 -4.07 -6.94
C VAL A 6 -2.40 -3.24 -6.09
N ILE A 7 -2.46 -3.56 -4.81
CA ILE A 7 -3.16 -2.76 -3.81
C ILE A 7 -2.13 -1.87 -3.14
N VAL A 8 -2.31 -0.56 -3.28
CA VAL A 8 -1.39 0.43 -2.72
C VAL A 8 -2.05 1.12 -1.54
N GLU A 9 -1.44 1.01 -0.38
CA GLU A 9 -1.78 1.85 0.76
C GLU A 9 -0.96 3.14 0.71
N VAL A 10 -1.63 4.29 0.72
CA VAL A 10 -0.97 5.60 0.70
C VAL A 10 -1.08 6.24 2.08
N THR A 11 0.06 6.60 2.67
CA THR A 11 0.13 7.32 3.95
C THR A 11 0.78 8.67 3.74
N THR A 12 0.16 9.73 4.28
CA THR A 12 0.73 11.08 4.26
C THR A 12 1.10 11.50 5.68
N ARG A 13 2.29 12.08 5.86
CA ARG A 13 2.78 12.55 7.17
C ARG A 13 3.48 13.90 7.06
N GLN A 14 3.39 14.69 8.12
CA GLN A 14 4.05 16.01 8.24
C GLN A 14 5.36 15.95 9.05
N SER A 15 5.71 14.79 9.61
CA SER A 15 6.96 14.58 10.33
C SER A 15 7.44 13.12 10.21
N LEU A 16 8.74 12.90 10.42
CA LEU A 16 9.35 11.57 10.52
C LEU A 16 9.30 10.99 11.95
N ALA A 17 8.68 11.70 12.90
CA ALA A 17 8.67 11.33 14.31
C ALA A 17 7.81 10.08 14.62
N PHE A 18 6.92 9.69 13.71
CA PHE A 18 5.98 8.58 13.88
C PHE A 18 6.36 7.38 12.99
N GLY A 19 7.34 6.59 13.45
CA GLY A 19 7.62 5.23 12.95
C GLY A 19 7.90 5.08 11.45
N THR A 20 8.15 3.85 11.00
CA THR A 20 8.31 3.54 9.58
C THR A 20 6.97 3.12 8.96
N PRO A 21 6.71 3.40 7.66
CA PRO A 21 5.45 3.00 7.01
C PRO A 21 5.17 1.49 7.11
N VAL A 22 6.23 0.68 7.13
CA VAL A 22 6.16 -0.78 7.31
C VAL A 22 5.47 -1.17 8.62
N GLN A 23 5.64 -0.39 9.70
CA GLN A 23 5.00 -0.68 10.98
C GLN A 23 3.47 -0.52 10.93
N ALA A 24 2.94 0.25 9.98
CA ALA A 24 1.49 0.45 9.81
C ALA A 24 0.80 -0.72 9.09
N VAL A 25 1.55 -1.52 8.31
CA VAL A 25 1.01 -2.68 7.59
C VAL A 25 1.09 -3.92 8.48
N THR A 26 0.14 -4.03 9.40
CA THR A 26 0.04 -5.20 10.28
C THR A 26 -0.46 -6.43 9.51
N ARG A 27 -0.09 -7.65 9.95
CA ARG A 27 -0.62 -8.91 9.42
C ARG A 27 -2.15 -8.97 9.37
N ARG A 28 -2.83 -8.29 10.30
CA ARG A 28 -4.29 -8.16 10.32
C ARG A 28 -4.78 -7.34 9.11
N LYS A 29 -4.14 -6.21 8.85
CA LYS A 29 -4.45 -5.34 7.71
C LYS A 29 -4.25 -6.05 6.38
N ILE A 30 -3.13 -6.78 6.24
CA ILE A 30 -2.85 -7.60 5.04
C ILE A 30 -3.98 -8.62 4.80
N ARG A 31 -4.41 -9.35 5.83
CA ARG A 31 -5.50 -10.35 5.67
C ARG A 31 -6.81 -9.70 5.21
N GLN A 32 -7.20 -8.57 5.81
CA GLN A 32 -8.40 -7.85 5.42
C GLN A 32 -8.32 -7.35 3.98
N LEU A 33 -7.20 -6.75 3.60
CA LEU A 33 -6.99 -6.26 2.24
C LEU A 33 -6.95 -7.40 1.21
N ARG A 34 -6.39 -8.57 1.54
CA ARG A 34 -6.47 -9.77 0.69
C ARG A 34 -7.90 -10.23 0.47
N SER A 35 -8.71 -10.32 1.53
CA SER A 35 -10.12 -10.71 1.38
C SER A 35 -10.89 -9.71 0.52
N LEU A 36 -10.66 -8.41 0.71
CA LEU A 36 -11.29 -7.37 -0.11
C LEU A 36 -10.85 -7.46 -1.58
N ALA A 37 -9.57 -7.73 -1.84
CA ALA A 37 -9.03 -7.91 -3.18
C ALA A 37 -9.72 -9.04 -3.92
N LEU A 38 -9.85 -10.20 -3.26
CA LEU A 38 -10.47 -11.38 -3.84
C LEU A 38 -11.97 -11.14 -4.11
N ALA A 39 -12.68 -10.53 -3.16
CA ALA A 39 -14.09 -10.17 -3.37
C ALA A 39 -14.28 -9.17 -4.52
N TRP A 40 -13.38 -8.21 -4.67
CA TRP A 40 -13.42 -7.24 -5.76
C TRP A 40 -13.16 -7.88 -7.13
N LEU A 41 -12.22 -8.84 -7.21
CA LEU A 41 -11.92 -9.60 -8.41
C LEU A 41 -13.10 -10.48 -8.82
N ASP A 42 -13.69 -11.20 -7.86
CA ASP A 42 -14.87 -12.05 -8.07
C ASP A 42 -16.07 -11.25 -8.58
N ALA A 43 -16.37 -10.13 -7.92
CA ALA A 43 -17.46 -9.23 -8.30
C ALA A 43 -17.30 -8.60 -9.69
N ARG A 44 -16.07 -8.59 -10.25
CA ARG A 44 -15.77 -8.07 -11.59
C ARG A 44 -15.48 -9.17 -12.62
N SER A 45 -15.45 -10.44 -12.21
CA SER A 45 -15.03 -11.56 -13.04
C SER A 45 -13.64 -11.34 -13.69
N ILE A 46 -12.73 -10.69 -12.94
CA ILE A 46 -11.36 -10.43 -13.38
C ILE A 46 -10.44 -11.48 -12.78
N HIS A 47 -9.55 -12.05 -13.60
CA HIS A 47 -8.45 -12.88 -13.12
C HIS A 47 -7.18 -12.05 -12.95
N ALA A 48 -6.53 -12.17 -11.80
CA ALA A 48 -5.21 -11.61 -11.56
C ALA A 48 -4.27 -12.73 -11.10
N PRO A 49 -3.24 -13.10 -11.89
CA PRO A 49 -2.31 -14.20 -11.55
C PRO A 49 -1.45 -13.90 -10.33
N SER A 50 -1.34 -12.64 -9.92
CA SER A 50 -0.65 -12.27 -8.69
C SER A 50 -1.31 -11.08 -8.00
N LEU A 51 -1.18 -11.03 -6.68
CA LEU A 51 -1.65 -9.94 -5.84
C LEU A 51 -0.45 -9.37 -5.09
N ARG A 52 -0.20 -8.07 -5.21
CA ARG A 52 0.89 -7.37 -4.55
C ARG A 52 0.35 -6.27 -3.65
N PHE A 53 0.92 -6.16 -2.46
CA PHE A 53 0.64 -5.07 -1.53
C PHE A 53 1.84 -4.13 -1.51
N ASP A 54 1.59 -2.89 -1.87
CA ASP A 54 2.60 -1.84 -1.87
C ASP A 54 2.18 -0.75 -0.87
N VAL A 55 3.16 -0.03 -0.35
CA VAL A 55 2.94 1.16 0.47
C VAL A 55 3.63 2.34 -0.20
N ILE A 56 2.91 3.44 -0.33
CA ILE A 56 3.47 4.73 -0.67
C ILE A 56 3.41 5.63 0.56
N SER A 57 4.56 6.14 0.97
CA SER A 57 4.66 7.13 2.03
C SER A 57 4.99 8.48 1.43
N VAL A 58 4.14 9.47 1.68
CA VAL A 58 4.34 10.86 1.29
C VAL A 58 4.67 11.69 2.53
N THR A 59 5.89 12.23 2.59
CA THR A 59 6.33 13.09 3.69
C THR A 59 6.33 14.54 3.21
N ILE A 60 5.50 15.38 3.83
CA ILE A 60 5.40 16.81 3.54
C ILE A 60 6.12 17.56 4.65
N LEU A 61 7.32 18.07 4.35
CA LEU A 61 8.11 18.85 5.31
C LEU A 61 7.69 20.33 5.26
N PRO A 62 7.74 21.07 6.39
CA PRO A 62 7.32 22.48 6.44
C PRO A 62 8.03 23.41 5.44
N ALA A 63 9.28 23.08 5.09
CA ALA A 63 10.05 23.74 4.05
C ALA A 63 10.82 22.68 3.25
N GLY A 64 10.27 22.25 2.12
CA GLY A 64 10.89 21.24 1.26
C GLY A 64 9.93 20.66 0.23
N GLN A 65 10.50 19.93 -0.74
CA GLN A 65 9.69 19.14 -1.66
C GLN A 65 9.09 17.92 -0.93
N PRO A 66 7.85 17.51 -1.26
CA PRO A 66 7.31 16.25 -0.76
C PRO A 66 8.23 15.09 -1.12
N VAL A 67 8.57 14.26 -0.14
CA VAL A 67 9.35 13.04 -0.34
C VAL A 67 8.39 11.87 -0.48
N VAL A 68 8.50 11.14 -1.59
CA VAL A 68 7.68 9.96 -1.88
C VAL A 68 8.56 8.72 -1.80
N GLU A 69 8.23 7.79 -0.91
CA GLU A 69 8.84 6.48 -0.80
C GLU A 69 7.85 5.40 -1.21
N HIS A 70 8.27 4.49 -2.08
CA HIS A 70 7.48 3.34 -2.52
C HIS A 70 8.11 2.04 -2.01
N LEU A 71 7.42 1.39 -1.09
CA LEU A 71 7.78 0.07 -0.59
C LEU A 71 6.92 -0.96 -1.31
N ARG A 72 7.57 -1.92 -1.96
CA ARG A 72 6.90 -2.95 -2.75
C ARG A 72 6.87 -4.27 -1.99
N ALA A 73 5.77 -5.01 -2.16
CA ALA A 73 5.60 -6.36 -1.60
C ALA A 73 5.86 -6.47 -0.08
N VAL A 74 5.20 -5.58 0.69
CA VAL A 74 5.20 -5.57 2.16
C VAL A 74 4.23 -6.59 2.78
#